data_AF-A0A0C3B980-F1
#
_entry.id   AF-A0A0C3B980-F1
#
_cell.length_a   1.000
_cell.length_b   1.000
_cell.length_c   1.000
_cell.angle_alpha   90.00
_cell.angle_beta   90.00
_cell.angle_gamma   90.00
#
_symmetry.space_group_name_H-M   'P 1'
#
loop_
_entity.id
_entity.type
_entity.pdbx_description
1 polymer ?
#
loop_
_entity_poly.entity_id
_entity_poly.type
_entity_poly.pdbx_seq_one_letter_code
_entity_poly.pdbx_strand_id
1 'polypeptide(L)'
;MLVLAIASVIAWGRAGNAQLRENWAAGQATSAPEVAHQIFNGICIGMLGLTGFECVPAYVSRIKLGRFPLVLRNLHIPAMVLMAGMMTLVLAVVPLGIVLEGANVLSALGQIAAGRWLRVWVVADAIIVLCGVGLAGLFSACELLEQLAQDRVIPQLFLKTMHYTGSAHISILAFISFCAVLYASSGASLSIVSKMYTLVWLCVMTLFPLSLLLLKFNRGRLPRPRRTSLWVIFGAFAIALIIICGNIAIAPMTAGYFAAYFLAVAIFFTATQNKTRLLGWVYWIYDQSPVLHTWRLTHRWGDWIIDTMTRLRKQPVCILTRTDEINHLFRMVLYVRQNEETSCLKIVHFHDDKRKGGLPLELEANAKILDEAFPEITIDLILVEDSFMPSTVAALAYRLQIPRSLMFMSCPGDYLPYSVDDFGTRIITL
;
A
#
# COMPACT_ATOMS: atom_id res chain seq x y z
N MET A 1 18.78 18.87 -14.80
CA MET A 1 18.12 18.44 -16.06
C MET A 1 18.09 19.47 -17.19
N LEU A 2 17.54 20.69 -17.02
CA LEU A 2 17.44 21.67 -18.12
C LEU A 2 18.79 22.00 -18.78
N VAL A 3 19.83 22.23 -17.98
CA VAL A 3 21.18 22.51 -18.48
C VAL A 3 21.73 21.34 -19.31
N LEU A 4 21.51 20.11 -18.86
CA LEU A 4 21.89 18.91 -19.60
C LEU A 4 21.16 18.86 -20.95
N ALA A 5 19.85 19.10 -20.98
CA ALA A 5 19.08 19.12 -22.21
C ALA A 5 19.59 20.18 -23.20
N ILE A 6 19.85 21.42 -22.74
CA ILE A 6 20.38 22.50 -23.58
C ILE A 6 21.76 22.13 -24.14
N ALA A 7 22.67 21.65 -23.28
CA ALA A 7 24.00 21.23 -23.70
C ALA A 7 23.94 20.10 -24.75
N SER A 8 23.06 19.12 -24.55
CA SER A 8 22.84 18.02 -25.49
C SER A 8 22.24 18.49 -26.82
N VAL A 9 21.31 19.44 -26.81
CA VAL A 9 20.77 20.04 -28.04
C VAL A 9 21.86 20.78 -28.81
N ILE A 10 22.72 21.55 -28.14
CA ILE A 10 23.85 22.24 -28.76
C ILE A 10 24.85 21.22 -29.33
N ALA A 11 25.17 20.17 -28.58
CA ALA A 11 26.06 19.10 -29.02
C ALA A 11 25.51 18.38 -30.25
N TRP A 12 24.21 18.04 -30.25
CA TRP A 12 23.53 17.44 -31.39
C TRP A 12 23.54 18.38 -32.60
N GLY A 13 23.24 19.67 -32.40
CA GLY A 13 23.28 20.67 -33.48
C GLY A 13 24.67 20.83 -34.12
N ARG A 14 25.75 20.65 -33.35
CA ARG A 14 27.14 20.70 -33.86
C ARG A 14 27.57 19.41 -34.55
N ALA A 15 27.22 18.26 -33.98
CA ALA A 15 27.59 16.94 -34.52
C ALA A 15 26.72 16.53 -35.73
N GLY A 16 25.55 17.13 -35.88
CA GLY A 16 24.56 16.75 -36.89
C GLY A 16 23.90 15.39 -36.60
N ASN A 17 23.23 14.83 -37.61
CA ASN A 17 22.45 13.59 -37.46
C ASN A 17 23.25 12.30 -37.69
N ALA A 18 24.58 12.37 -37.78
CA ALA A 18 25.43 11.22 -38.08
C ALA A 18 25.29 10.14 -37.00
N GLN A 19 25.46 10.50 -35.73
CA GLN A 19 25.36 9.56 -34.60
C GLN A 19 23.95 8.96 -34.48
N LEU A 20 22.91 9.77 -34.67
CA LEU A 20 21.52 9.28 -34.65
C LEU A 20 21.27 8.25 -35.75
N ARG A 21 21.78 8.50 -36.97
CA ARG A 21 21.66 7.57 -38.09
C ARG A 21 22.44 6.27 -37.83
N GLU A 22 23.63 6.38 -37.26
CA GLU A 22 24.44 5.21 -36.92
C GLU A 22 23.77 4.36 -35.84
N ASN A 23 23.23 4.99 -34.79
CA ASN A 23 22.46 4.31 -33.75
C ASN A 23 21.19 3.67 -34.32
N TRP A 24 20.51 4.33 -35.26
CA TRP A 24 19.35 3.77 -35.95
C TRP A 24 19.72 2.54 -36.76
N ALA A 25 20.81 2.59 -37.53
CA ALA A 25 21.29 1.46 -38.32
C ALA A 25 21.75 0.29 -37.42
N ALA A 26 22.45 0.59 -36.33
CA ALA A 26 22.92 -0.42 -35.37
C ALA A 26 21.79 -1.09 -34.59
N GLY A 27 20.69 -0.36 -34.31
CA GLY A 27 19.52 -0.88 -33.61
C GLY A 27 18.44 -1.47 -34.52
N GLN A 28 18.67 -1.52 -35.84
CA GLN A 28 17.64 -1.94 -36.79
C GLN A 28 17.42 -3.47 -36.71
N ALA A 29 16.18 -3.88 -36.44
CA ALA A 29 15.79 -5.28 -36.48
C ALA A 29 15.67 -5.79 -37.92
N THR A 30 15.84 -7.10 -38.11
CA THR A 30 15.89 -7.71 -39.44
C THR A 30 14.51 -7.96 -40.04
N SER A 31 13.47 -8.01 -39.20
CA SER A 31 12.10 -8.36 -39.62
C SER A 31 11.03 -7.59 -38.83
N ALA A 32 9.83 -7.43 -39.42
CA ALA A 32 8.71 -6.75 -38.77
C ALA A 32 8.26 -7.40 -37.44
N PRO A 33 8.23 -8.75 -37.29
CA PRO A 33 7.95 -9.38 -36.00
C PRO A 33 8.99 -9.05 -34.93
N GLU A 34 10.26 -8.97 -35.33
CA GLU A 34 11.36 -8.64 -34.41
C GLU A 34 11.28 -7.18 -33.96
N VAL A 35 10.91 -6.25 -34.87
CA VAL A 35 10.59 -4.85 -34.50
C VAL A 35 9.47 -4.81 -33.46
N ALA A 36 8.37 -5.52 -33.71
CA ALA A 36 7.24 -5.55 -32.78
C ALA A 36 7.64 -6.12 -31.41
N HIS A 37 8.45 -7.19 -31.39
CA HIS A 37 8.96 -7.79 -30.17
C HIS A 37 9.91 -6.85 -29.40
N GLN A 38 10.80 -6.13 -30.08
CA GLN A 38 11.67 -5.13 -29.46
C GLN A 38 10.88 -3.96 -28.88
N ILE A 39 9.87 -3.45 -29.58
CA ILE A 39 8.98 -2.40 -29.06
C ILE A 39 8.23 -2.90 -27.82
N PHE A 40 7.68 -4.11 -27.87
CA PHE A 40 6.98 -4.71 -26.73
C PHE A 40 7.89 -4.87 -25.51
N ASN A 41 9.12 -5.36 -25.71
CA ASN A 41 10.10 -5.48 -24.64
C ASN A 41 10.51 -4.11 -24.09
N GLY A 42 10.65 -3.11 -24.97
CA GLY A 42 10.90 -1.72 -24.58
C GLY A 42 9.79 -1.15 -23.71
N ILE A 43 8.52 -1.43 -24.05
CA ILE A 43 7.37 -1.06 -23.21
C ILE A 43 7.45 -1.78 -21.85
N CYS A 44 7.68 -3.09 -21.84
CA CYS A 44 7.72 -3.87 -20.61
C CYS A 44 8.80 -3.39 -19.64
N ILE A 45 10.02 -3.14 -20.14
CA ILE A 45 11.15 -2.65 -19.34
C ILE A 45 10.96 -1.18 -18.97
N GLY A 46 10.47 -0.36 -19.91
CA GLY A 46 10.30 1.08 -19.75
C GLY A 46 9.27 1.48 -18.70
N MET A 47 8.33 0.60 -18.34
CA MET A 47 7.34 0.85 -17.29
C MET A 47 7.96 1.10 -15.92
N LEU A 48 9.19 0.62 -15.67
CA LEU A 48 9.96 0.96 -14.46
C LEU A 48 10.21 2.48 -14.34
N GLY A 49 10.26 3.21 -15.46
CA GLY A 49 10.40 4.67 -15.44
C GLY A 49 9.19 5.41 -14.85
N LEU A 50 8.05 4.72 -14.67
CA LEU A 50 6.83 5.30 -14.11
C LEU A 50 6.64 4.92 -12.64
N THR A 51 7.67 4.51 -11.91
CA THR A 51 7.52 4.29 -10.47
C THR A 51 7.50 5.60 -9.68
N GLY A 52 6.86 5.58 -8.51
CA GLY A 52 6.66 6.74 -7.63
C GLY A 52 5.27 7.38 -7.72
N PHE A 53 4.51 7.16 -8.80
CA PHE A 53 3.12 7.64 -8.89
C PHE A 53 2.19 6.90 -7.91
N GLU A 54 2.48 5.64 -7.60
CA GLU A 54 1.80 4.81 -6.60
C GLU A 54 1.94 5.33 -5.17
N CYS A 55 2.92 6.20 -4.90
CA CYS A 55 3.13 6.77 -3.58
C CYS A 55 2.21 7.97 -3.33
N VAL A 56 1.64 8.58 -4.38
CA VAL A 56 0.79 9.78 -4.28
C VAL A 56 -0.45 9.59 -3.38
N PRO A 57 -1.13 8.42 -3.36
CA PRO A 57 -2.22 8.15 -2.42
C PRO A 57 -1.83 8.29 -0.95
N ALA A 58 -0.60 7.96 -0.54
CA ALA A 58 -0.15 8.16 0.85
C ALA A 58 -0.17 9.66 1.26
N TYR A 59 0.03 10.54 0.30
CA TYR A 59 0.02 11.99 0.52
C TYR A 59 -1.35 12.63 0.31
N VAL A 60 -2.41 11.84 0.04
CA VAL A 60 -3.73 12.38 -0.31
C VAL A 60 -4.28 13.30 0.79
N SER A 61 -4.06 12.95 2.05
CA SER A 61 -4.48 13.72 3.23
C SER A 61 -3.82 15.11 3.32
N ARG A 62 -2.64 15.27 2.70
CA ARG A 62 -1.89 16.54 2.67
C ARG A 62 -2.21 17.37 1.43
N ILE A 63 -2.91 16.80 0.44
CA ILE A 63 -3.28 17.49 -0.78
C ILE A 63 -4.59 18.25 -0.55
N LYS A 64 -4.64 19.51 -0.97
CA LYS A 64 -5.85 20.33 -0.89
C LYS A 64 -7.03 19.63 -1.58
N LEU A 65 -8.21 19.68 -0.94
CA LEU A 65 -9.43 19.04 -1.43
C LEU A 65 -9.72 19.42 -2.89
N GLY A 66 -10.08 18.43 -3.71
CA GLY A 66 -10.37 18.61 -5.13
C GLY A 66 -9.16 18.82 -6.05
N ARG A 67 -7.92 18.92 -5.53
CA ARG A 67 -6.71 19.15 -6.33
C ARG A 67 -5.96 17.87 -6.73
N PHE A 68 -6.31 16.71 -6.18
CA PHE A 68 -5.65 15.43 -6.47
C PHE A 68 -5.49 15.11 -7.98
N PRO A 69 -6.50 15.31 -8.85
CA PRO A 69 -6.33 15.05 -10.29
C PRO A 69 -5.34 16.00 -10.97
N LEU A 70 -5.24 17.25 -10.49
CA LEU A 70 -4.28 18.21 -11.01
C LEU A 70 -2.85 17.84 -10.60
N VAL A 71 -2.67 17.32 -9.38
CA VAL A 71 -1.38 16.79 -8.92
C VAL A 71 -0.93 15.64 -9.82
N LEU A 72 -1.79 14.65 -10.06
CA LEU A 72 -1.45 13.54 -10.95
C LEU A 72 -1.12 14.00 -12.37
N ARG A 73 -1.92 14.91 -12.95
CA ARG A 73 -1.66 15.47 -14.28
C ARG A 73 -0.31 16.19 -14.34
N ASN A 74 -0.04 17.06 -13.36
CA ASN A 74 1.17 17.86 -13.32
C ASN A 74 2.41 17.03 -12.95
N LEU A 75 2.25 15.79 -12.46
CA LEU A 75 3.34 14.84 -12.27
C LEU A 75 3.60 14.04 -13.56
N HIS A 76 2.54 13.58 -14.24
CA HIS A 76 2.66 12.76 -15.45
C HIS A 76 3.17 13.54 -16.67
N ILE A 77 2.63 14.73 -16.94
CA ILE A 77 2.98 15.48 -18.16
C ILE A 77 4.49 15.80 -18.22
N PRO A 78 5.10 16.40 -17.18
CA PRO A 78 6.54 16.66 -17.21
C PRO A 78 7.37 15.39 -17.26
N ALA A 79 6.96 14.32 -16.57
CA ALA A 79 7.66 13.04 -16.61
C ALA A 79 7.69 12.47 -18.04
N MET A 80 6.56 12.45 -18.74
CA MET A 80 6.49 11.99 -20.14
C MET A 80 7.40 12.82 -21.05
N VAL A 81 7.33 14.16 -20.94
CA VAL A 81 8.14 15.08 -21.77
C VAL A 81 9.63 14.91 -21.48
N LEU A 82 10.02 14.83 -20.20
CA LEU A 82 11.41 14.67 -19.80
C LEU A 82 11.95 13.31 -20.20
N MET A 83 11.21 12.22 -19.99
CA MET A 83 11.68 10.88 -20.36
C MET A 83 11.85 10.73 -21.86
N ALA A 84 10.84 11.08 -22.65
CA ALA A 84 10.91 10.99 -24.12
C ALA A 84 11.95 11.94 -24.70
N GLY A 85 11.98 13.20 -24.22
CA GLY A 85 12.92 14.21 -24.68
C GLY A 85 14.37 13.84 -24.36
N MET A 86 14.65 13.41 -23.13
CA MET A 86 16.01 13.02 -22.75
C MET A 86 16.47 11.76 -23.47
N MET A 87 15.62 10.75 -23.64
CA MET A 87 16.01 9.54 -24.39
C MET A 87 16.26 9.83 -25.88
N THR A 88 15.53 10.78 -26.46
CA THR A 88 15.81 11.26 -27.82
C THR A 88 17.21 11.91 -27.90
N LEU A 89 17.55 12.75 -26.92
CA LEU A 89 18.87 13.38 -26.85
C LEU A 89 20.00 12.37 -26.59
N VAL A 90 19.74 11.35 -25.77
CA VAL A 90 20.67 10.22 -25.56
C VAL A 90 20.95 9.52 -26.88
N LEU A 91 19.92 9.13 -27.62
CA LEU A 91 20.08 8.42 -28.90
C LEU A 91 20.70 9.30 -30.00
N ALA A 92 20.55 10.62 -29.91
CA ALA A 92 21.14 11.55 -30.88
C ALA A 92 22.63 11.83 -30.63
N VAL A 93 23.10 11.75 -29.38
CA VAL A 93 24.44 12.20 -28.99
C VAL A 93 25.34 11.07 -28.52
N VAL A 94 24.80 10.03 -27.88
CA VAL A 94 25.56 8.96 -27.25
C VAL A 94 25.58 7.72 -28.16
N PRO A 95 26.75 7.13 -28.45
CA PRO A 95 26.84 5.87 -29.19
C PRO A 95 26.06 4.73 -28.53
N LEU A 96 25.36 3.93 -29.34
CA LEU A 96 24.45 2.88 -28.86
C LEU A 96 25.16 1.84 -27.97
N GLY A 97 26.43 1.50 -28.25
CA GLY A 97 27.21 0.59 -27.41
C GLY A 97 27.31 1.05 -25.95
N ILE A 98 27.52 2.35 -25.72
CA ILE A 98 27.58 2.95 -24.38
C ILE A 98 26.19 2.96 -23.72
N VAL A 99 25.14 3.17 -24.51
CA VAL A 99 23.75 3.11 -24.01
C VAL A 99 23.40 1.69 -23.54
N LEU A 100 23.83 0.67 -24.29
CA LEU A 100 23.55 -0.74 -24.00
C LEU A 100 24.35 -1.30 -22.81
N GLU A 101 25.52 -0.74 -22.50
CA GLU A 101 26.24 -1.02 -21.24
C GLU A 101 25.42 -0.61 -19.99
N GLY A 102 24.41 0.24 -20.16
CA GLY A 102 23.30 0.43 -19.22
C GLY A 102 23.62 1.22 -17.94
N ALA A 103 24.89 1.46 -17.61
CA ALA A 103 25.27 2.17 -16.40
C ALA A 103 25.34 3.70 -16.61
N ASN A 104 24.50 4.45 -15.88
CA ASN A 104 24.58 5.92 -15.75
C ASN A 104 24.55 6.71 -17.08
N VAL A 105 23.64 6.35 -18.00
CA VAL A 105 23.53 6.91 -19.36
C VAL A 105 23.47 8.45 -19.40
N LEU A 106 22.76 9.09 -18.45
CA LEU A 106 22.70 10.56 -18.36
C LEU A 106 24.06 11.21 -18.05
N SER A 107 24.92 10.52 -17.30
CA SER A 107 26.28 11.00 -17.02
C SER A 107 27.19 10.91 -18.24
N ALA A 108 27.01 9.85 -19.06
CA ALA A 108 27.69 9.71 -20.34
C ALA A 108 27.24 10.78 -21.33
N LEU A 109 25.94 11.07 -21.39
CA LEU A 109 25.39 12.18 -22.17
C LEU A 109 26.02 13.51 -21.75
N GLY A 110 26.11 13.80 -20.44
CA GLY A 110 26.75 15.02 -19.94
C GLY A 110 28.23 15.12 -20.32
N GLN A 111 28.95 14.00 -20.23
CA GLN A 111 30.37 13.91 -20.61
C GLN A 111 30.59 14.21 -22.08
N ILE A 112 29.78 13.64 -22.98
CA ILE A 112 29.91 13.83 -24.43
C ILE A 112 29.43 15.23 -24.83
N ALA A 113 28.33 15.71 -24.23
CA ALA A 113 27.72 16.98 -24.63
C ALA A 113 28.52 18.21 -24.22
N ALA A 114 29.10 18.23 -23.01
CA ALA A 114 29.81 19.41 -22.50
C ALA A 114 31.07 19.11 -21.68
N GLY A 115 31.49 17.84 -21.59
CA GLY A 115 32.70 17.43 -20.88
C GLY A 115 32.49 17.10 -19.40
N ARG A 116 33.62 16.96 -18.69
CA ARG A 116 33.67 16.38 -17.33
C ARG A 116 32.88 17.17 -16.29
N TRP A 117 32.80 18.49 -16.41
CA TRP A 117 32.10 19.33 -15.44
C TRP A 117 30.59 19.00 -15.39
N LEU A 118 29.96 18.83 -16.56
CA LEU A 118 28.54 18.51 -16.66
C LEU A 118 28.27 17.08 -16.19
N ARG A 119 29.18 16.14 -16.48
CA ARG A 119 29.12 14.79 -15.93
C ARG A 119 29.08 14.80 -14.40
N VAL A 120 30.02 15.51 -13.76
CA VAL A 120 30.10 15.58 -12.29
C VAL A 120 28.84 16.22 -11.71
N TRP A 121 28.33 17.27 -12.35
CA TRP A 121 27.10 17.93 -11.91
C TRP A 121 25.89 16.99 -11.99
N VAL A 122 25.71 16.27 -13.12
CA VAL A 122 24.61 15.30 -13.28
C VAL A 122 24.72 14.16 -12.27
N VAL A 123 25.93 13.67 -11.97
CA VAL A 123 26.13 12.63 -10.96
C VAL A 123 25.78 13.13 -9.57
N ALA A 124 26.20 14.36 -9.21
CA ALA A 124 25.86 14.95 -7.91
C ALA A 124 24.34 15.16 -7.75
N ASP A 125 23.67 15.68 -8.79
CA ASP A 125 22.22 15.83 -8.84
C ASP A 125 21.52 14.47 -8.68
N ALA A 126 21.98 13.44 -9.41
CA ALA A 126 21.44 12.09 -9.33
C ALA A 126 21.55 11.49 -7.92
N ILE A 127 22.69 11.68 -7.23
CA ILE A 127 22.86 11.21 -5.84
C ILE A 127 21.83 11.88 -4.92
N ILE A 128 21.68 13.21 -5.00
CA ILE A 128 20.72 13.95 -4.17
C ILE A 128 19.29 13.48 -4.43
N VAL A 129 18.91 13.31 -5.70
CA VAL A 129 17.58 12.83 -6.09
C VAL A 129 17.34 11.41 -5.60
N LEU A 130 18.30 10.49 -5.76
CA LEU A 130 18.19 9.10 -5.30
C LEU A 130 18.09 9.00 -3.78
N CYS A 131 18.81 9.83 -3.02
CA CYS A 131 18.62 9.95 -1.57
C CYS A 131 17.19 10.39 -1.23
N GLY A 132 16.65 11.36 -1.97
CA GLY A 132 15.26 11.82 -1.81
C GLY A 132 14.23 10.70 -2.04
N VAL A 133 14.42 9.88 -3.08
CA VAL A 133 13.57 8.72 -3.37
C VAL A 133 13.64 7.69 -2.24
N GLY A 134 14.84 7.39 -1.73
CA GLY A 134 15.02 6.49 -0.59
C GLY A 134 14.30 6.97 0.67
N LEU A 135 14.37 8.26 0.99
CA LEU A 135 13.66 8.87 2.11
C LEU A 135 12.14 8.84 1.93
N ALA A 136 11.65 9.11 0.72
CA ALA A 136 10.22 9.01 0.42
C ALA A 136 9.70 7.57 0.61
N GLY A 137 10.49 6.57 0.20
CA GLY A 137 10.20 5.16 0.44
C GLY A 137 10.15 4.82 1.95
N LEU A 138 11.09 5.34 2.74
CA LEU A 138 11.10 5.17 4.19
C LEU A 138 9.84 5.74 4.85
N PHE A 139 9.43 6.97 4.48
CA PHE A 139 8.21 7.56 5.04
C PHE A 139 6.96 6.77 4.66
N SER A 140 6.84 6.35 3.40
CA SER A 140 5.73 5.52 2.94
C SER A 140 5.67 4.17 3.68
N ALA A 141 6.82 3.55 3.94
CA ALA A 141 6.89 2.30 4.69
C ALA A 141 6.51 2.48 6.16
N CYS A 142 6.93 3.58 6.79
CA CYS A 142 6.55 3.88 8.17
C CYS A 142 5.04 4.06 8.31
N GLU A 143 4.41 4.82 7.41
CA GLU A 143 2.96 5.02 7.40
C GLU A 143 2.20 3.72 7.16
N LEU A 144 2.66 2.87 6.24
CA LEU A 144 2.09 1.55 6.00
C LEU A 144 2.15 0.66 7.26
N LEU A 145 3.33 0.57 7.90
CA LEU A 145 3.50 -0.23 9.11
C LEU A 145 2.65 0.31 10.26
N GLU A 146 2.54 1.64 10.39
CA GLU A 146 1.67 2.27 11.37
C GLU A 146 0.20 1.90 11.15
N GLN A 147 -0.31 2.03 9.91
CA GLN A 147 -1.68 1.66 9.57
C GLN A 147 -1.95 0.17 9.82
N LEU A 148 -1.03 -0.72 9.42
CA LEU A 148 -1.16 -2.16 9.70
C LEU A 148 -1.14 -2.47 11.20
N ALA A 149 -0.42 -1.69 12.01
CA ALA A 149 -0.38 -1.87 13.45
C ALA A 149 -1.64 -1.32 14.14
N GLN A 150 -2.17 -0.18 13.68
CA GLN A 150 -3.49 0.33 14.10
C GLN A 150 -4.60 -0.66 13.74
N ASP A 151 -4.42 -1.39 12.64
CA ASP A 151 -5.34 -2.42 12.18
C ASP A 151 -5.15 -3.79 12.85
N ARG A 152 -4.20 -3.88 13.80
CA ARG A 152 -3.81 -5.11 14.52
C ARG A 152 -3.31 -6.25 13.62
N VAL A 153 -2.97 -5.96 12.35
CA VAL A 153 -2.34 -6.91 11.42
C VAL A 153 -0.93 -7.26 11.89
N ILE A 154 -0.19 -6.27 12.41
CA ILE A 154 1.15 -6.44 12.99
C ILE A 154 1.18 -6.02 14.46
N PRO A 155 2.25 -6.33 15.23
CA PRO A 155 2.33 -5.97 16.64
C PRO A 155 2.20 -4.45 16.88
N GLN A 156 1.54 -4.06 17.98
CA GLN A 156 1.40 -2.66 18.37
C GLN A 156 2.74 -1.97 18.68
N LEU A 157 3.84 -2.73 18.76
CA LEU A 157 5.20 -2.20 18.93
C LEU A 157 5.55 -1.18 17.84
N PHE A 158 5.05 -1.33 16.62
CA PHE A 158 5.27 -0.39 15.52
C PHE A 158 4.63 1.00 15.74
N LEU A 159 3.69 1.13 16.68
CA LEU A 159 3.09 2.41 17.07
C LEU A 159 3.91 3.17 18.11
N LYS A 160 5.00 2.57 18.63
CA LYS A 160 5.80 3.19 19.68
C LYS A 160 6.64 4.34 19.10
N THR A 161 6.34 5.55 19.54
CA THR A 161 7.08 6.75 19.18
C THR A 161 8.16 7.08 20.21
N MET A 162 9.25 7.72 19.75
CA MET A 162 10.26 8.28 20.65
C MET A 162 9.70 9.51 21.37
N HIS A 163 10.00 9.64 22.67
CA HIS A 163 9.46 10.71 23.51
C HIS A 163 9.78 12.13 23.01
N TYR A 164 11.00 12.35 22.49
CA TYR A 164 11.46 13.68 22.08
C TYR A 164 11.17 14.04 20.63
N THR A 165 11.23 13.07 19.70
CA THR A 165 11.10 13.34 18.26
C THR A 165 9.76 12.92 17.68
N GLY A 166 8.95 12.17 18.44
CA GLY A 166 7.70 11.58 17.92
C GLY A 166 7.92 10.53 16.82
N SER A 167 9.16 10.14 16.55
CA SER A 167 9.51 9.26 15.43
C SER A 167 9.19 7.79 15.73
N ALA A 168 8.60 7.10 14.75
CA ALA A 168 8.34 5.66 14.76
C ALA A 168 9.64 4.85 14.53
N HIS A 169 10.58 4.97 15.45
CA HIS A 169 11.92 4.37 15.39
C HIS A 169 11.92 2.87 15.06
N ILE A 170 10.92 2.12 15.54
CA ILE A 170 10.81 0.68 15.28
C ILE A 170 10.48 0.40 13.81
N SER A 171 9.57 1.17 13.22
CA SER A 171 9.25 1.10 11.79
C SER A 171 10.46 1.47 10.94
N ILE A 172 11.23 2.49 11.35
CA ILE A 172 12.45 2.91 10.65
C ILE A 172 13.51 1.82 10.69
N LEU A 173 13.80 1.27 11.88
CA LEU A 173 14.79 0.20 12.03
C LEU A 173 14.36 -1.05 11.25
N ALA A 174 13.10 -1.45 11.35
CA ALA A 174 12.57 -2.58 10.60
C ALA A 174 12.70 -2.40 9.08
N PHE A 175 12.40 -1.20 8.57
CA PHE A 175 12.58 -0.89 7.14
C PHE A 175 14.06 -0.99 6.71
N ILE A 176 14.97 -0.37 7.46
CA ILE A 176 16.41 -0.41 7.15
C ILE A 176 16.93 -1.85 7.20
N SER A 177 16.55 -2.61 8.23
CA SER A 177 16.91 -4.02 8.37
C SER A 177 16.35 -4.86 7.20
N PHE A 178 15.10 -4.64 6.81
CA PHE A 178 14.49 -5.36 5.69
C PHE A 178 15.19 -5.05 4.37
N CYS A 179 15.49 -3.78 4.10
CA CYS A 179 16.26 -3.38 2.91
C CYS A 179 17.67 -3.99 2.91
N ALA A 180 18.36 -3.98 4.05
CA ALA A 180 19.69 -4.56 4.18
C ALA A 180 19.68 -6.08 3.96
N VAL A 181 18.72 -6.79 4.55
CA VAL A 181 18.54 -8.24 4.38
C VAL A 181 18.24 -8.56 2.91
N LEU A 182 17.27 -7.87 2.29
CA LEU A 182 16.90 -8.08 0.89
C LEU A 182 18.07 -7.85 -0.06
N TYR A 183 18.85 -6.79 0.17
CA TYR A 183 20.04 -6.51 -0.63
C TYR A 183 21.12 -7.57 -0.43
N ALA A 184 21.40 -7.98 0.81
CA ALA A 184 22.38 -9.03 1.11
C ALA A 184 21.96 -10.38 0.52
N SER A 185 20.71 -10.79 0.67
CA SER A 185 20.18 -12.06 0.16
C SER A 185 20.05 -12.09 -1.36
N SER A 186 20.05 -10.94 -2.04
CA SER A 186 20.15 -10.84 -3.50
C SER A 186 21.57 -10.98 -4.05
N GLY A 187 22.56 -11.30 -3.19
CA GLY A 187 23.97 -11.38 -3.56
C GLY A 187 24.58 -10.01 -3.85
N ALA A 188 24.05 -8.94 -3.23
CA ALA A 188 24.43 -7.55 -3.49
C ALA A 188 24.35 -7.15 -4.97
N SER A 189 23.41 -7.74 -5.72
CA SER A 189 23.22 -7.46 -7.15
C SER A 189 22.09 -6.46 -7.37
N LEU A 190 22.47 -5.24 -7.77
CA LEU A 190 21.49 -4.20 -8.14
C LEU A 190 20.57 -4.64 -9.29
N SER A 191 21.09 -5.43 -10.24
CA SER A 191 20.31 -5.92 -11.39
C SER A 191 19.17 -6.83 -10.96
N ILE A 192 19.42 -7.74 -10.00
CA ILE A 192 18.38 -8.65 -9.49
C ILE A 192 17.32 -7.86 -8.71
N VAL A 193 17.74 -6.98 -7.80
CA VAL A 193 16.83 -6.17 -6.99
C VAL A 193 15.97 -5.26 -7.85
N SER A 194 16.55 -4.60 -8.87
CA SER A 194 15.80 -3.72 -9.78
C SER A 194 14.75 -4.47 -10.60
N LYS A 195 15.07 -5.68 -11.08
CA LYS A 195 14.11 -6.51 -11.82
C LYS A 195 13.00 -7.03 -10.91
N MET A 196 13.33 -7.45 -9.69
CA MET A 196 12.33 -7.85 -8.69
C MET A 196 11.40 -6.68 -8.33
N TYR A 197 11.96 -5.49 -8.12
CA TYR A 197 11.20 -4.27 -7.85
C TYR A 197 10.19 -3.96 -8.96
N THR A 198 10.58 -4.15 -10.23
CA THR A 198 9.67 -3.97 -11.39
C THR A 198 8.44 -4.89 -11.28
N LEU A 199 8.63 -6.17 -10.95
CA LEU A 199 7.52 -7.12 -10.79
C LEU A 199 6.63 -6.78 -9.59
N VAL A 200 7.23 -6.42 -8.44
CA VAL A 200 6.48 -5.99 -7.25
C VAL A 200 5.61 -4.77 -7.60
N TRP A 201 6.20 -3.77 -8.24
CA TRP A 201 5.52 -2.55 -8.63
C TRP A 201 4.35 -2.82 -9.58
N LEU A 202 4.52 -3.69 -10.59
CA LEU A 202 3.44 -4.07 -11.50
C LEU A 202 2.30 -4.80 -10.78
N CYS A 203 2.60 -5.68 -9.82
CA CYS A 203 1.60 -6.32 -8.98
C CYS A 203 0.82 -5.29 -8.16
N VAL A 204 1.51 -4.34 -7.52
CA VAL A 204 0.87 -3.24 -6.78
C VAL A 204 -0.03 -2.41 -7.71
N MET A 205 0.45 -2.07 -8.90
CA MET A 205 -0.35 -1.34 -9.90
C MET A 205 -1.57 -2.12 -10.35
N THR A 206 -1.52 -3.45 -10.41
CA THR A 206 -2.66 -4.31 -10.73
C THR A 206 -3.74 -4.30 -9.64
N LEU A 207 -3.36 -4.06 -8.38
CA LEU A 207 -4.32 -3.94 -7.27
C LEU A 207 -5.20 -2.68 -7.38
N PHE A 208 -4.77 -1.62 -8.07
CA PHE A 208 -5.60 -0.42 -8.26
C PHE A 208 -6.86 -0.67 -9.11
N PRO A 209 -6.81 -1.21 -10.34
CA PRO A 209 -8.02 -1.54 -11.09
C PRO A 209 -8.83 -2.66 -10.41
N LEU A 210 -8.17 -3.64 -9.77
CA LEU A 210 -8.86 -4.69 -9.02
C LEU A 210 -9.66 -4.12 -7.84
N SER A 211 -9.05 -3.22 -7.04
CA SER A 211 -9.74 -2.55 -5.93
C SER A 211 -10.89 -1.68 -6.40
N LEU A 212 -10.78 -1.00 -7.55
CA LEU A 212 -11.91 -0.26 -8.14
C LEU A 212 -13.06 -1.17 -8.57
N LEU A 213 -12.76 -2.36 -9.09
CA LEU A 213 -13.77 -3.36 -9.45
C LEU A 213 -14.49 -3.88 -8.19
N LEU A 214 -13.72 -4.27 -7.17
CA LEU A 214 -14.26 -4.71 -5.88
C LEU A 214 -15.08 -3.60 -5.19
N LEU A 215 -14.63 -2.35 -5.27
CA LEU A 215 -15.34 -1.20 -4.70
C LEU A 215 -16.68 -0.95 -5.41
N LYS A 216 -16.75 -1.15 -6.73
CA LYS A 216 -18.01 -1.04 -7.47
C LYS A 216 -18.98 -2.17 -7.16
N PHE A 217 -18.46 -3.38 -7.01
CA PHE A 217 -19.27 -4.57 -6.71
C PHE A 217 -19.77 -4.57 -5.27
N ASN A 218 -18.88 -4.37 -4.29
CA ASN A 218 -19.19 -4.49 -2.86
C ASN A 218 -19.70 -3.19 -2.20
N ARG A 219 -19.46 -2.01 -2.78
CA ARG A 219 -19.77 -0.70 -2.13
C ARG A 219 -20.39 0.31 -3.09
N GLY A 220 -21.39 -0.11 -3.86
CA GLY A 220 -22.03 0.72 -4.89
C GLY A 220 -22.66 2.03 -4.38
N ARG A 221 -23.10 2.08 -3.13
CA ARG A 221 -23.77 3.24 -2.49
C ARG A 221 -22.83 4.35 -2.03
N LEU A 222 -21.52 4.09 -1.96
CA LEU A 222 -20.56 5.05 -1.47
C LEU A 222 -20.57 6.31 -2.37
N PRO A 223 -20.76 7.53 -1.82
CA PRO A 223 -20.73 8.75 -2.60
C PRO A 223 -19.35 8.95 -3.23
N ARG A 224 -19.31 9.23 -4.53
CA ARG A 224 -18.06 9.37 -5.30
C ARG A 224 -18.10 10.61 -6.18
N PRO A 225 -17.13 11.53 -6.04
CA PRO A 225 -17.08 12.73 -6.87
C PRO A 225 -16.75 12.41 -8.33
N ARG A 226 -16.09 11.27 -8.61
CA ARG A 226 -15.76 10.79 -9.95
C ARG A 226 -16.01 9.30 -10.06
N ARG A 227 -16.65 8.89 -11.15
CA ARG A 227 -16.88 7.48 -11.49
C ARG A 227 -16.09 7.14 -12.74
N THR A 228 -15.17 6.18 -12.63
CA THR A 228 -14.44 5.64 -13.78
C THR A 228 -15.33 4.64 -14.53
N SER A 229 -15.28 4.60 -15.86
CA SER A 229 -16.00 3.59 -16.65
C SER A 229 -15.45 2.18 -16.40
N LEU A 230 -16.29 1.14 -16.49
CA LEU A 230 -15.85 -0.26 -16.35
C LEU A 230 -14.84 -0.67 -17.43
N TRP A 231 -15.02 -0.18 -18.67
CA TRP A 231 -14.10 -0.47 -19.78
C TRP A 231 -12.67 -0.01 -19.50
N VAL A 232 -12.52 1.16 -18.87
CA VAL A 232 -11.19 1.69 -18.49
C VAL A 232 -10.57 0.81 -17.40
N ILE A 233 -11.37 0.31 -16.45
CA ILE A 233 -10.88 -0.57 -15.38
C ILE A 233 -10.41 -1.91 -15.95
N PHE A 234 -11.21 -2.56 -16.80
CA PHE A 234 -10.84 -3.81 -17.45
C PHE A 234 -9.64 -3.64 -18.39
N GLY A 235 -9.60 -2.54 -19.16
CA GLY A 235 -8.46 -2.21 -20.01
C GLY A 235 -7.16 -2.03 -19.21
N ALA A 236 -7.21 -1.28 -18.11
CA ALA A 236 -6.05 -1.11 -17.23
C ALA A 236 -5.59 -2.43 -16.60
N PHE A 237 -6.53 -3.27 -16.16
CA PHE A 237 -6.22 -4.59 -15.62
C PHE A 237 -5.56 -5.51 -16.66
N ALA A 238 -6.09 -5.54 -17.89
CA ALA A 238 -5.53 -6.33 -18.98
C ALA A 238 -4.11 -5.86 -19.37
N ILE A 239 -3.90 -4.54 -19.49
CA ILE A 239 -2.58 -3.97 -19.79
C ILE A 239 -1.57 -4.34 -18.70
N ALA A 240 -1.95 -4.23 -17.43
CA ALA A 240 -1.07 -4.60 -16.32
C ALA A 240 -0.67 -6.09 -16.38
N LEU A 241 -1.63 -6.99 -16.66
CA LEU A 241 -1.35 -8.42 -16.79
C LEU A 241 -0.42 -8.73 -17.98
N ILE A 242 -0.66 -8.12 -19.14
CA ILE A 242 0.18 -8.27 -20.34
C ILE A 242 1.63 -7.85 -20.03
N ILE A 243 1.82 -6.73 -19.34
CA ILE A 243 3.14 -6.20 -18.99
C ILE A 243 3.84 -7.06 -17.94
N ILE A 244 3.10 -7.63 -16.97
CA ILE A 244 3.64 -8.62 -16.03
C ILE A 244 4.14 -9.85 -16.79
N CYS A 245 3.30 -10.43 -17.66
CA CYS A 245 3.67 -11.58 -18.47
C CYS A 245 4.89 -11.28 -19.36
N GLY A 246 4.95 -10.10 -19.98
CA GLY A 246 6.10 -9.64 -20.77
C GLY A 246 7.39 -9.55 -19.95
N ASN A 247 7.34 -8.95 -18.76
CA ASN A 247 8.50 -8.88 -17.87
C ASN A 247 8.97 -10.27 -17.40
N ILE A 248 8.05 -11.19 -17.11
CA ILE A 248 8.37 -12.58 -16.77
C ILE A 248 9.00 -13.30 -17.97
N ALA A 249 8.51 -13.07 -19.18
CA ALA A 249 9.07 -13.66 -20.40
C ALA A 249 10.50 -13.17 -20.69
N ILE A 250 10.79 -11.89 -20.41
CA ILE A 250 12.12 -11.30 -20.60
C ILE A 250 13.14 -11.88 -19.59
N ALA A 251 12.74 -12.11 -18.33
CA ALA A 251 13.62 -12.57 -17.27
C ALA A 251 12.95 -13.60 -16.33
N PRO A 252 12.78 -14.86 -16.76
CA PRO A 252 12.01 -15.86 -16.01
C PRO A 252 12.65 -16.19 -14.65
N MET A 253 13.98 -16.17 -14.55
CA MET A 253 14.69 -16.40 -13.29
C MET A 253 14.34 -15.34 -12.23
N THR A 254 14.11 -14.09 -12.63
CA THR A 254 13.72 -13.03 -11.69
C THR A 254 12.32 -13.27 -11.12
N ALA A 255 11.40 -13.83 -11.92
CA ALA A 255 10.07 -14.21 -11.43
C ALA A 255 10.15 -15.25 -10.31
N GLY A 256 11.08 -16.21 -10.40
CA GLY A 256 11.34 -17.19 -9.34
C GLY A 256 11.79 -16.55 -8.03
N TYR A 257 12.75 -15.62 -8.09
CA TYR A 257 13.16 -14.85 -6.91
C TYR A 257 11.98 -14.06 -6.34
N PHE A 258 11.28 -13.28 -7.18
CA PHE A 258 10.09 -12.53 -6.77
C PHE A 258 9.06 -13.40 -6.05
N ALA A 259 8.73 -14.58 -6.60
CA ALA A 259 7.77 -15.49 -6.01
C ALA A 259 8.22 -16.01 -4.63
N ALA A 260 9.51 -16.33 -4.47
CA ALA A 260 10.05 -16.78 -3.18
C ALA A 260 9.96 -15.70 -2.10
N TYR A 261 10.37 -14.45 -2.42
CA TYR A 261 10.25 -13.34 -1.47
C TYR A 261 8.79 -12.99 -1.19
N PHE A 262 7.93 -12.97 -2.21
CA PHE A 262 6.50 -12.72 -2.04
C PHE A 262 5.87 -13.77 -1.12
N LEU A 263 6.17 -15.05 -1.33
CA LEU A 263 5.64 -16.13 -0.50
C LEU A 263 6.12 -16.01 0.94
N ALA A 264 7.40 -15.71 1.18
CA ALA A 264 7.93 -15.50 2.51
C ALA A 264 7.22 -14.34 3.25
N VAL A 265 7.03 -13.21 2.55
CA VAL A 265 6.32 -12.04 3.10
C VAL A 265 4.84 -12.35 3.32
N ALA A 266 4.18 -13.04 2.40
CA ALA A 266 2.77 -13.43 2.52
C ALA A 266 2.55 -14.41 3.69
N ILE A 267 3.44 -15.38 3.88
CA ILE A 267 3.40 -16.30 5.03
C ILE A 267 3.58 -15.50 6.33
N PHE A 268 4.54 -14.57 6.37
CA PHE A 268 4.76 -13.72 7.53
C PHE A 268 3.51 -12.90 7.91
N PHE A 269 2.88 -12.24 6.95
CA PHE A 269 1.69 -11.43 7.21
C PHE A 269 0.46 -12.28 7.56
N THR A 270 0.25 -13.41 6.88
CA THR A 270 -0.87 -14.32 7.22
C THR A 270 -0.70 -14.96 8.60
N ALA A 271 0.54 -15.25 9.00
CA ALA A 271 0.85 -15.70 10.35
C ALA A 271 0.58 -14.60 11.39
N THR A 272 0.94 -13.35 11.09
CA THR A 272 0.74 -12.23 12.02
C THR A 272 -0.74 -11.83 12.14
N GLN A 273 -1.52 -11.96 11.05
CA GLN A 273 -2.98 -11.75 11.07
C GLN A 273 -3.72 -12.80 11.91
N ASN A 274 -3.35 -14.07 11.79
CA ASN A 274 -3.98 -15.18 12.52
C ASN A 274 -3.25 -15.52 13.83
N LYS A 275 -2.64 -14.54 14.47
CA LYS A 275 -1.75 -14.73 15.63
C LYS A 275 -2.44 -15.42 16.81
N THR A 276 -3.73 -15.17 17.09
CA THR A 276 -4.41 -15.88 18.20
C THR A 276 -4.62 -17.35 17.87
N ARG A 277 -4.89 -17.68 16.60
CA ARG A 277 -4.95 -19.07 16.15
C ARG A 277 -3.58 -19.72 16.26
N LEU A 278 -2.52 -19.07 15.76
CA LEU A 278 -1.15 -19.58 15.88
C LEU A 278 -0.72 -19.80 17.33
N LEU A 279 -0.99 -18.83 18.22
CA LEU A 279 -0.73 -18.97 19.65
C LEU A 279 -1.51 -20.15 20.26
N GLY A 280 -2.75 -20.39 19.82
CA GLY A 280 -3.51 -21.58 20.22
C GLY A 280 -2.88 -22.89 19.76
N TRP A 281 -2.29 -22.93 18.55
CA TRP A 281 -1.56 -24.10 18.07
C TRP A 281 -0.26 -24.31 18.85
N VAL A 282 0.47 -23.23 19.14
CA VAL A 282 1.69 -23.28 19.98
C VAL A 282 1.35 -23.76 21.39
N TYR A 283 0.25 -23.26 21.97
CA TYR A 283 -0.24 -23.73 23.26
C TYR A 283 -0.62 -25.21 23.23
N TRP A 284 -1.32 -25.66 22.20
CA TRP A 284 -1.67 -27.08 22.03
C TRP A 284 -0.42 -27.96 21.92
N ILE A 285 0.59 -27.55 21.15
CA ILE A 285 1.88 -28.28 21.07
C ILE A 285 2.57 -28.32 22.43
N TYR A 286 2.56 -27.21 23.16
CA TYR A 286 3.14 -27.12 24.50
C TYR A 286 2.45 -28.11 25.46
N ASP A 287 1.12 -28.10 25.50
CA ASP A 287 0.30 -28.99 26.33
C ASP A 287 0.50 -30.49 26.02
N GLN A 288 0.69 -30.83 24.74
CA GLN A 288 1.00 -32.21 24.32
C GLN A 288 2.40 -32.68 24.71
N SER A 289 3.30 -31.77 25.15
CA SER A 289 4.71 -32.08 25.41
C SER A 289 5.06 -31.98 26.91
N PRO A 290 4.96 -33.08 27.69
CA PRO A 290 5.18 -33.05 29.14
C PRO A 290 6.61 -32.63 29.55
N VAL A 291 7.59 -32.77 28.64
CA VAL A 291 8.98 -32.35 28.83
C VAL A 291 9.12 -30.82 28.89
N LEU A 292 8.29 -30.06 28.15
CA LEU A 292 8.35 -28.60 28.17
C LEU A 292 7.77 -28.00 29.46
N HIS A 293 6.90 -28.73 30.16
CA HIS A 293 6.38 -28.31 31.46
C HIS A 293 7.42 -28.45 32.58
N THR A 294 8.32 -29.43 32.51
CA THR A 294 9.30 -29.70 33.58
C THR A 294 10.54 -28.82 33.52
N TRP A 295 10.83 -28.22 32.37
CA TRP A 295 12.00 -27.38 32.18
C TRP A 295 11.80 -25.96 32.74
N ARG A 296 12.75 -25.50 33.57
CA ARG A 296 12.69 -24.20 34.29
C ARG A 296 12.46 -22.98 33.39
N LEU A 297 12.92 -23.04 32.14
CA LEU A 297 12.79 -21.93 31.18
C LEU A 297 11.41 -21.87 30.52
N THR A 298 10.72 -23.01 30.40
CA THR A 298 9.46 -23.14 29.64
C THR A 298 8.23 -23.39 30.52
N HIS A 299 8.39 -23.64 31.82
CA HIS A 299 7.26 -23.84 32.75
C HIS A 299 6.26 -22.66 32.79
N ARG A 300 6.70 -21.43 32.51
CA ARG A 300 5.82 -20.24 32.50
C ARG A 300 5.25 -19.89 31.12
N TRP A 301 5.56 -20.67 30.09
CA TRP A 301 5.13 -20.35 28.73
C TRP A 301 3.62 -20.54 28.55
N GLY A 302 3.02 -21.55 29.19
CA GLY A 302 1.57 -21.75 29.17
C GLY A 302 0.80 -20.52 29.64
N ASP A 303 1.10 -20.05 30.86
CA ASP A 303 0.47 -18.85 31.45
C ASP A 303 0.70 -17.62 30.57
N TRP A 304 1.92 -17.42 30.09
CA TRP A 304 2.25 -16.28 29.23
C TRP A 304 1.49 -16.29 27.89
N ILE A 305 1.33 -17.47 27.26
CA ILE A 305 0.56 -17.62 26.01
C ILE A 305 -0.92 -17.33 26.28
N ILE A 306 -1.50 -17.90 27.34
CA ILE A 306 -2.90 -17.68 27.72
C ILE A 306 -3.15 -16.20 28.04
N ASP A 307 -2.28 -15.57 28.83
CA ASP A 307 -2.37 -14.15 29.17
C ASP A 307 -2.28 -13.27 27.93
N THR A 308 -1.40 -13.62 27.00
CA THR A 308 -1.24 -12.90 25.72
C THR A 308 -2.48 -13.04 24.85
N MET A 309 -3.00 -14.27 24.69
CA MET A 309 -4.23 -14.53 23.94
C MET A 309 -5.43 -13.79 24.56
N THR A 310 -5.54 -13.82 25.88
CA THR A 310 -6.61 -13.14 26.62
C THR A 310 -6.50 -11.63 26.46
N ARG A 311 -5.30 -11.06 26.54
CA ARG A 311 -5.06 -9.63 26.31
C ARG A 311 -5.44 -9.20 24.90
N LEU A 312 -5.10 -10.00 23.89
CA LEU A 312 -5.45 -9.71 22.50
C LEU A 312 -6.96 -9.69 22.28
N ARG A 313 -7.70 -10.64 22.87
CA ARG A 313 -9.16 -10.74 22.74
C ARG A 313 -9.91 -9.68 23.55
N LYS A 314 -9.36 -9.23 24.68
CA LYS A 314 -9.96 -8.18 25.54
C LYS A 314 -10.08 -6.81 24.89
N GLN A 315 -9.40 -6.55 23.77
CA GLN A 315 -9.51 -5.27 23.08
C GLN A 315 -10.95 -5.08 22.54
N PRO A 316 -11.69 -4.07 23.01
CA PRO A 316 -13.06 -3.87 22.56
C PRO A 316 -13.11 -3.29 21.15
N VAL A 317 -14.16 -3.70 20.44
CA VAL A 317 -14.51 -3.26 19.09
C VAL A 317 -15.87 -2.58 19.12
N CYS A 318 -16.09 -1.64 18.22
CA CYS A 318 -17.32 -0.86 18.17
C CYS A 318 -18.06 -1.07 16.84
N ILE A 319 -19.38 -1.25 16.89
CA ILE A 319 -20.26 -1.19 15.72
C ILE A 319 -21.18 0.03 15.88
N LEU A 320 -21.13 0.91 14.89
CA LEU A 320 -21.98 2.09 14.77
C LEU A 320 -23.22 1.72 13.95
N THR A 321 -24.38 1.68 14.59
CA THR A 321 -25.65 1.31 13.95
C THR A 321 -26.67 2.45 14.01
N ARG A 322 -27.40 2.62 12.92
CA ARG A 322 -28.57 3.49 12.85
C ARG A 322 -29.89 2.72 12.98
N THR A 323 -29.90 1.43 12.66
CA THR A 323 -31.11 0.60 12.59
C THR A 323 -31.16 -0.36 13.78
N ASP A 324 -32.37 -0.69 14.19
CA ASP A 324 -32.67 -1.75 15.16
C ASP A 324 -32.96 -3.11 14.50
N GLU A 325 -32.96 -3.19 13.16
CA GLU A 325 -33.16 -4.44 12.42
C GLU A 325 -32.15 -5.53 12.83
N ILE A 326 -32.65 -6.61 13.44
CA ILE A 326 -31.84 -7.73 13.93
C ILE A 326 -31.00 -8.38 12.83
N ASN A 327 -31.53 -8.50 11.60
CA ASN A 327 -30.80 -9.09 10.48
C ASN A 327 -29.55 -8.29 10.10
N HIS A 328 -29.63 -6.96 10.19
CA HIS A 328 -28.50 -6.10 9.89
C HIS A 328 -27.45 -6.17 11.01
N LEU A 329 -27.89 -6.09 12.27
CA LEU A 329 -27.01 -6.24 13.43
C LEU A 329 -26.31 -7.60 13.47
N PHE A 330 -27.05 -8.68 13.19
CA PHE A 330 -26.52 -10.04 13.11
C PHE A 330 -25.41 -10.16 12.07
N ARG A 331 -25.59 -9.57 10.88
CA ARG A 331 -24.54 -9.55 9.84
C ARG A 331 -23.29 -8.80 10.29
N MET A 332 -23.46 -7.68 11.00
CA MET A 332 -22.33 -6.91 11.52
C MET A 332 -21.57 -7.67 12.61
N VAL A 333 -22.28 -8.31 13.55
CA VAL A 333 -21.67 -9.15 14.61
C VAL A 333 -20.96 -10.35 13.99
N LEU A 334 -21.57 -11.00 12.99
CA LEU A 334 -20.95 -12.12 12.26
C LEU A 334 -19.67 -11.69 11.55
N TYR A 335 -19.65 -10.49 10.94
CA TYR A 335 -18.44 -9.94 10.34
C TYR A 335 -17.33 -9.77 11.40
N VAL A 336 -17.65 -9.18 12.56
CA VAL A 336 -16.68 -8.99 13.64
C VAL A 336 -16.14 -10.34 14.11
N ARG A 337 -17.01 -11.33 14.34
CA ARG A 337 -16.60 -12.69 14.73
C ARG A 337 -15.63 -13.33 13.72
N GLN A 338 -15.85 -13.14 12.43
CA GLN A 338 -15.05 -13.78 11.38
C GLN A 338 -13.72 -13.07 11.09
N ASN A 339 -13.66 -11.75 11.28
CA ASN A 339 -12.54 -10.94 10.79
C ASN A 339 -11.72 -10.28 11.91
N GLU A 340 -12.25 -10.19 13.13
CA GLU A 340 -11.61 -9.48 14.24
C GLU A 340 -11.36 -10.39 15.44
N GLU A 341 -10.13 -10.37 15.96
CA GLU A 341 -9.76 -11.08 17.17
C GLU A 341 -10.23 -10.28 18.41
N THR A 342 -11.51 -10.40 18.76
CA THR A 342 -12.11 -9.75 19.94
C THR A 342 -13.15 -10.62 20.64
N SER A 343 -13.26 -10.49 21.96
CA SER A 343 -14.34 -11.06 22.77
C SER A 343 -15.27 -9.98 23.35
N CYS A 344 -15.06 -8.71 23.01
CA CYS A 344 -15.81 -7.58 23.57
C CYS A 344 -16.29 -6.67 22.44
N LEU A 345 -17.60 -6.65 22.22
CA LEU A 345 -18.25 -5.88 21.19
C LEU A 345 -19.16 -4.82 21.81
N LYS A 346 -19.06 -3.59 21.32
CA LYS A 346 -19.90 -2.48 21.75
C LYS A 346 -20.77 -2.03 20.57
N ILE A 347 -22.08 -2.23 20.68
CA ILE A 347 -23.05 -1.67 19.74
C ILE A 347 -23.33 -0.25 20.19
N VAL A 348 -23.05 0.73 19.33
CA VAL A 348 -23.28 2.14 19.60
C VAL A 348 -24.36 2.67 18.67
N HIS A 349 -25.35 3.32 19.28
CA HIS A 349 -26.40 4.04 18.57
C HIS A 349 -26.38 5.52 18.96
N PHE A 350 -26.35 6.39 17.95
CA PHE A 350 -26.46 7.83 18.12
C PHE A 350 -27.93 8.25 18.00
N HIS A 351 -28.45 8.85 19.06
CA HIS A 351 -29.79 9.41 19.14
C HIS A 351 -29.70 10.94 19.24
N ASP A 352 -30.43 11.64 18.37
CA ASP A 352 -30.48 13.10 18.34
C ASP A 352 -31.85 13.56 18.83
N ASP A 353 -31.92 14.15 20.02
CA ASP A 353 -33.16 14.68 20.63
C ASP A 353 -33.93 15.64 19.71
N LYS A 354 -33.25 16.28 18.75
CA LYS A 354 -33.87 17.24 17.82
C LYS A 354 -34.56 16.56 16.63
N ARG A 355 -34.23 15.31 16.32
CA ARG A 355 -34.91 14.49 15.31
C ARG A 355 -35.90 13.59 16.03
N LYS A 356 -37.20 13.71 15.70
CA LYS A 356 -38.32 12.88 16.20
C LYS A 356 -38.23 11.36 15.89
N GLY A 357 -37.04 10.77 15.77
CA GLY A 357 -36.87 9.32 15.76
C GLY A 357 -36.51 8.91 17.17
N GLY A 358 -37.51 8.56 17.99
CA GLY A 358 -37.31 8.11 19.37
C GLY A 358 -36.29 6.98 19.52
N LEU A 359 -35.90 6.68 20.75
CA LEU A 359 -35.08 5.51 21.07
C LEU A 359 -35.65 4.27 20.34
N PRO A 360 -34.86 3.52 19.57
CA PRO A 360 -35.36 2.31 18.94
C PRO A 360 -35.76 1.33 20.06
N LEU A 361 -37.07 1.11 20.22
CA LEU A 361 -37.65 0.34 21.32
C LEU A 361 -37.10 -1.10 21.37
N GLU A 362 -36.74 -1.66 20.21
CA GLU A 362 -36.29 -3.04 20.07
C GLU A 362 -34.76 -3.20 20.13
N LEU A 363 -33.97 -2.11 20.09
CA LEU A 363 -32.51 -2.23 20.00
C LEU A 363 -31.90 -2.90 21.25
N GLU A 364 -32.44 -2.60 22.44
CA GLU A 364 -31.99 -3.23 23.68
C GLU A 364 -32.34 -4.72 23.73
N ALA A 365 -33.55 -5.09 23.28
CA ALA A 365 -33.96 -6.49 23.18
C ALA A 365 -33.10 -7.24 22.16
N ASN A 366 -32.87 -6.65 20.98
CA ASN A 366 -32.05 -7.24 19.93
C ASN A 366 -30.58 -7.37 20.34
N ALA A 367 -30.03 -6.41 21.09
CA ALA A 367 -28.67 -6.53 21.63
C ALA A 367 -28.54 -7.71 22.60
N LYS A 368 -29.52 -7.93 23.49
CA LYS A 368 -29.55 -9.08 24.40
C LYS A 368 -29.66 -10.41 23.64
N ILE A 369 -30.54 -10.48 22.63
CA ILE A 369 -30.65 -11.67 21.77
C ILE A 369 -29.32 -11.98 21.08
N LEU A 370 -28.61 -10.95 20.61
CA LEU A 370 -27.30 -11.14 19.97
C LEU A 370 -26.24 -11.60 20.98
N ASP A 371 -26.25 -11.08 22.20
CA ASP A 371 -25.33 -11.51 23.27
C ASP A 371 -25.53 -13.01 23.58
N GLU A 372 -26.79 -13.46 23.68
CA GLU A 372 -27.13 -14.88 23.86
C GLU A 372 -26.77 -15.74 22.64
N ALA A 373 -26.94 -15.21 21.42
CA ALA A 373 -26.66 -15.93 20.18
C ALA A 373 -25.15 -16.10 19.91
N PHE A 374 -24.31 -15.23 20.46
CA PHE A 374 -22.86 -15.23 20.25
C PHE A 374 -22.08 -15.34 21.58
N PRO A 375 -22.11 -16.50 22.26
CA PRO A 375 -21.52 -16.67 23.60
C PRO A 375 -19.99 -16.46 23.65
N GLU A 376 -19.33 -16.45 22.50
CA GLU A 376 -17.88 -16.16 22.37
C GLU A 376 -17.55 -14.67 22.51
N ILE A 377 -18.54 -13.78 22.36
CA ILE A 377 -18.38 -12.33 22.31
C ILE A 377 -19.39 -11.69 23.26
N THR A 378 -18.91 -10.97 24.27
CA THR A 378 -19.77 -10.14 25.12
C THR A 378 -20.20 -8.89 24.37
N ILE A 379 -21.51 -8.65 24.27
CA ILE A 379 -22.11 -7.54 23.52
C ILE A 379 -22.72 -6.52 24.48
N ASP A 380 -22.13 -5.32 24.52
CA ASP A 380 -22.68 -4.19 25.26
C ASP A 380 -23.43 -3.22 24.33
N LEU A 381 -24.56 -2.67 24.77
CA LEU A 381 -25.25 -1.58 24.09
C LEU A 381 -24.89 -0.22 24.73
N ILE A 382 -24.51 0.75 23.90
CA ILE A 382 -24.24 2.13 24.30
C ILE A 382 -25.12 3.08 23.48
N LEU A 383 -25.87 3.91 24.18
CA LEU A 383 -26.71 4.94 23.61
C LEU A 383 -26.03 6.30 23.81
N VAL A 384 -25.83 7.05 22.73
CA VAL A 384 -25.16 8.35 22.74
C VAL A 384 -26.17 9.42 22.32
N GLU A 385 -26.45 10.36 23.22
CA GLU A 385 -27.32 11.52 22.98
C GLU A 385 -26.55 12.61 22.22
N ASP A 386 -26.27 12.37 20.94
CA ASP A 386 -25.65 13.34 20.05
C ASP A 386 -25.95 13.03 18.58
N SER A 387 -25.74 14.01 17.71
CA SER A 387 -25.77 13.82 16.27
C SER A 387 -24.59 12.98 15.78
N PHE A 388 -24.84 12.11 14.80
CA PHE A 388 -23.79 11.33 14.14
C PHE A 388 -22.90 12.23 13.26
N MET A 389 -21.74 12.65 13.81
CA MET A 389 -20.77 13.51 13.16
C MET A 389 -19.34 12.98 13.37
N PRO A 390 -18.37 13.31 12.49
CA PRO A 390 -16.98 12.89 12.67
C PRO A 390 -16.38 13.30 14.03
N SER A 391 -16.75 14.49 14.53
CA SER A 391 -16.29 14.98 15.84
C SER A 391 -16.85 14.17 17.01
N THR A 392 -18.10 13.73 16.94
CA THR A 392 -18.75 12.96 18.00
C THR A 392 -18.25 11.52 18.01
N VAL A 393 -18.00 10.93 16.83
CA VAL A 393 -17.30 9.63 16.71
C VAL A 393 -15.86 9.72 17.23
N ALA A 394 -15.14 10.81 16.96
CA ALA A 394 -13.79 11.01 17.51
C ALA A 394 -13.81 11.17 19.04
N ALA A 395 -14.78 11.91 19.59
CA ALA A 395 -14.96 12.06 21.03
C ALA A 395 -15.31 10.72 21.71
N LEU A 396 -16.17 9.92 21.08
CA LEU A 396 -16.51 8.57 21.52
C LEU A 396 -15.29 7.65 21.52
N ALA A 397 -14.48 7.68 20.44
CA ALA A 397 -13.24 6.92 20.34
C ALA A 397 -12.27 7.25 21.48
N TYR A 398 -12.12 8.54 21.80
CA TYR A 398 -11.31 9.00 22.92
C TYR A 398 -11.88 8.53 24.27
N ARG A 399 -13.19 8.64 24.48
CA ARG A 399 -13.83 8.25 25.74
C ARG A 399 -13.78 6.74 25.98
N LEU A 400 -13.99 5.93 24.95
CA LEU A 400 -13.94 4.47 25.04
C LEU A 400 -12.52 3.89 24.95
N GLN A 401 -11.51 4.71 24.63
CA GLN A 401 -10.15 4.26 24.33
C GLN A 401 -10.13 3.18 23.22
N ILE A 402 -11.03 3.33 22.24
CA ILE A 402 -11.13 2.46 21.06
C ILE A 402 -10.63 3.25 19.85
N PRO A 403 -9.55 2.82 19.18
CA PRO A 403 -9.12 3.43 17.93
C PRO A 403 -10.25 3.46 16.89
N ARG A 404 -10.34 4.54 16.12
CA ARG A 404 -11.36 4.68 15.05
C ARG A 404 -11.26 3.56 14.00
N SER A 405 -10.07 2.98 13.80
CA SER A 405 -9.87 1.80 12.95
C SER A 405 -10.63 0.55 13.42
N LEU A 406 -10.96 0.44 14.71
CA LEU A 406 -11.74 -0.63 15.32
C LEU A 406 -13.21 -0.24 15.53
N MET A 407 -13.65 0.83 14.88
CA MET A 407 -15.04 1.24 14.80
C MET A 407 -15.59 0.95 13.42
N PHE A 408 -16.69 0.20 13.38
CA PHE A 408 -17.29 -0.30 12.17
C PHE A 408 -18.61 0.39 11.88
N MET A 409 -18.88 0.68 10.61
CA MET A 409 -20.16 1.21 10.17
C MET A 409 -20.64 0.55 8.87
N SER A 410 -21.93 0.71 8.57
CA SER A 410 -22.48 0.38 7.26
C SER A 410 -22.09 1.42 6.22
N CYS A 411 -22.17 1.06 4.94
CA CYS A 411 -21.85 1.94 3.83
C CYS A 411 -22.78 3.15 3.84
N PRO A 412 -22.26 4.39 4.01
CA PRO A 412 -23.12 5.56 4.02
C PRO A 412 -23.67 5.83 2.62
N GLY A 413 -24.94 6.23 2.57
CA GLY A 413 -25.59 6.67 1.33
C GLY A 413 -25.29 8.14 0.99
N ASP A 414 -25.84 8.59 -0.13
CA ASP A 414 -25.60 9.94 -0.69
C ASP A 414 -26.05 11.11 0.22
N TYR A 415 -26.87 10.83 1.23
CA TYR A 415 -27.40 11.84 2.16
C TYR A 415 -26.43 12.24 3.28
N LEU A 416 -25.31 11.52 3.45
CA LEU A 416 -24.32 11.87 4.47
C LEU A 416 -23.40 12.99 3.94
N PRO A 417 -23.34 14.16 4.58
CA PRO A 417 -22.56 15.30 4.09
C PRO A 417 -21.04 15.14 4.30
N TYR A 418 -20.63 14.16 5.11
CA TYR A 418 -19.25 13.90 5.49
C TYR A 418 -18.66 12.74 4.67
N SER A 419 -17.37 12.82 4.38
CA SER A 419 -16.62 11.73 3.76
C SER A 419 -16.39 10.60 4.76
N VAL A 420 -16.29 9.37 4.28
CA VAL A 420 -15.89 8.21 5.09
C VAL A 420 -14.51 8.41 5.72
N ASP A 421 -13.64 9.11 5.02
CA ASP A 421 -12.30 9.48 5.49
C ASP A 421 -12.35 10.34 6.77
N ASP A 422 -13.35 11.22 6.88
CA ASP A 422 -13.50 12.11 8.04
C ASP A 422 -13.79 11.31 9.32
N PHE A 423 -14.54 10.20 9.20
CA PHE A 423 -14.86 9.33 10.33
C PHE A 423 -13.67 8.47 10.75
N GLY A 424 -12.78 8.07 9.83
CA GLY A 424 -11.70 7.13 10.10
C GLY A 424 -12.16 5.73 10.53
N THR A 425 -13.45 5.42 10.30
CA THR A 425 -14.11 4.15 10.62
C THR A 425 -14.07 3.20 9.44
N ARG A 426 -14.12 1.89 9.69
CA ARG A 426 -14.13 0.88 8.62
C ARG A 426 -15.55 0.50 8.20
N ILE A 427 -15.77 0.33 6.89
CA ILE A 427 -17.07 -0.09 6.33
C ILE A 427 -17.15 -1.60 6.24
N ILE A 428 -18.14 -2.20 6.90
CA ILE A 428 -18.29 -3.67 6.98
C ILE A 428 -19.51 -4.23 6.25
N THR A 429 -20.55 -3.42 6.05
CA THR A 429 -21.80 -3.83 5.37
C THR A 429 -22.28 -2.77 4.38
N LEU A 430 -23.23 -3.15 3.51
CA LEU A 430 -23.85 -2.31 2.47
C LEU A 430 -25.09 -1.55 2.92
#